data_AF-A0A9D8IQU6-F1
#
_entry.id   AF-A0A9D8IQU6-F1
#
_cell.length_a   1.000
_cell.length_b   1.000
_cell.length_c   1.000
_cell.angle_alpha   90.00
_cell.angle_beta   90.00
_cell.angle_gamma   90.00
#
_symmetry.space_group_name_H-M   'P 1'
#
loop_
_entity.id
_entity.type
_entity.pdbx_description
1 polymer ?
#
loop_
_entity_poly.entity_id
_entity_poly.type
_entity_poly.pdbx_seq_one_letter_code
_entity_poly.pdbx_strand_id
1 'polypeptide(L)'
;LYGPGYGLVATLIGQIGMFGNLGGDVEILGHMLAVAVTATMYGCVLANAIAGPIGDKLALRSGEEIVAKEMMLQGILSIHAGDNPRATQDKMLAFVPQTIRTQHRAAA
;
A
#
# COMPACT_ATOMS: atom_id res chain seq x y z
N LEU A 1 8.03 -1.88 -4.17
CA LEU A 1 9.09 -2.91 -3.98
C LEU A 1 10.39 -2.60 -4.73
N TYR A 2 10.35 -2.08 -5.96
CA TYR A 2 11.57 -1.89 -6.78
C TYR A 2 12.47 -0.70 -6.41
N GLY A 3 11.98 0.27 -5.62
CA GLY A 3 12.73 1.49 -5.26
C GLY A 3 14.11 1.24 -4.62
N PRO A 4 14.23 0.39 -3.57
CA PRO A 4 15.52 0.06 -2.97
C PRO A 4 16.42 -0.74 -3.93
N GLY A 5 15.81 -1.52 -4.82
CA GLY A 5 16.52 -2.25 -5.87
C GLY A 5 17.29 -1.32 -6.81
N TYR A 6 16.68 -0.22 -7.25
CA TYR A 6 17.37 0.81 -8.04
C TYR A 6 18.48 1.52 -7.24
N GLY A 7 18.31 1.68 -5.93
CA GLY A 7 19.37 2.17 -5.03
C GLY A 7 20.60 1.26 -5.02
N LEU A 8 20.39 -0.07 -4.95
CA LEU A 8 21.47 -1.04 -5.02
C LEU A 8 22.17 -1.04 -6.39
N VAL A 9 21.45 -0.84 -7.50
CA VAL A 9 22.06 -0.68 -8.82
C VAL A 9 23.03 0.51 -8.85
N ALA A 10 22.68 1.62 -8.21
CA ALA A 10 23.58 2.77 -8.09
C ALA A 10 24.87 2.44 -7.31
N THR A 11 24.79 1.59 -6.27
CA THR A 11 25.99 1.13 -5.55
C THR A 11 26.90 0.27 -6.42
N LEU A 12 26.32 -0.58 -7.28
CA LEU A 12 27.11 -1.40 -8.21
C LEU A 12 27.83 -0.51 -9.23
N ILE A 13 27.16 0.53 -9.74
CA ILE A 13 27.80 1.52 -10.64
C ILE A 13 28.94 2.25 -9.94
N GLY A 14 28.72 2.68 -8.69
CA GLY A 14 29.78 3.31 -7.87
C GLY A 14 30.97 2.37 -7.64
N GLN A 15 30.71 1.09 -7.35
CA GLN A 15 31.75 0.07 -7.18
C GLN A 15 32.56 -0.19 -8.45
N ILE A 16 31.91 -0.18 -9.63
CA ILE A 16 32.63 -0.29 -10.91
C ILE A 16 33.61 0.88 -11.07
N GLY A 17 33.17 2.11 -10.77
CA GLY A 17 34.05 3.29 -10.80
C GLY A 17 35.20 3.23 -9.78
N MET A 18 34.91 2.73 -8.57
CA MET A 18 35.91 2.56 -7.51
C MET A 18 36.98 1.53 -7.87
N PHE A 19 36.61 0.39 -8.47
CA PHE A 19 37.58 -0.61 -8.93
C PHE A 19 38.42 -0.12 -10.12
N GLY A 20 37.87 0.77 -10.96
CA GLY A 20 38.63 1.40 -12.05
C GLY A 20 39.75 2.35 -11.58
N ASN A 21 39.64 2.90 -10.37
CA ASN A 21 40.62 3.83 -9.78
C ASN A 21 41.33 3.23 -8.54
N LEU A 22 41.42 1.89 -8.47
CA LEU A 22 41.97 1.21 -7.30
C LEU A 22 43.47 1.52 -7.14
N GLY A 23 43.84 2.16 -6.03
CA GLY A 23 45.21 2.63 -5.78
C GLY A 23 45.51 4.06 -6.26
N GLY A 24 44.50 4.78 -6.77
CA GLY A 24 44.57 6.21 -7.09
C GLY A 24 44.21 7.12 -5.90
N ASP A 25 43.75 8.33 -6.20
CA ASP A 25 43.44 9.36 -5.20
C ASP A 25 42.25 8.98 -4.29
N VAL A 26 42.48 9.05 -2.97
CA VAL A 26 41.52 8.70 -1.92
C VAL A 26 40.33 9.67 -1.91
N GLU A 27 40.54 10.93 -2.28
CA GLU A 27 39.48 11.95 -2.28
C GLU A 27 38.39 11.62 -3.31
N ILE A 28 38.82 11.19 -4.51
CA ILE A 28 37.92 10.73 -5.59
C ILE A 28 37.14 9.48 -5.17
N LEU A 29 37.81 8.55 -4.50
CA LEU A 29 37.19 7.31 -4.02
C LEU A 29 36.09 7.62 -2.98
N GLY A 30 36.37 8.54 -2.05
CA GLY A 30 35.41 9.00 -1.05
C GLY A 30 34.18 9.65 -1.68
N HIS A 31 34.36 10.48 -2.71
CA HIS A 31 33.25 11.12 -3.42
C HIS A 31 32.35 10.09 -4.12
N MET A 32 32.93 9.11 -4.82
CA MET A 32 32.18 8.04 -5.50
C MET A 32 31.37 7.19 -4.53
N LEU A 33 31.95 6.86 -3.37
CA LEU A 33 31.24 6.14 -2.32
C LEU A 33 30.08 6.95 -1.73
N ALA A 34 30.28 8.25 -1.48
CA ALA A 34 29.23 9.13 -0.96
C ALA A 34 28.00 9.20 -1.89
N VAL A 35 28.23 9.29 -3.20
CA VAL A 35 27.14 9.28 -4.20
C VAL A 35 26.39 7.93 -4.21
N ALA A 36 27.11 6.81 -4.14
CA ALA A 36 26.50 5.48 -4.09
C ALA A 36 25.60 5.28 -2.85
N VAL A 37 26.07 5.71 -1.67
CA VAL A 37 25.33 5.58 -0.40
C VAL A 37 24.13 6.51 -0.38
N THR A 38 24.26 7.75 -0.85
CA THR A 38 23.14 8.70 -0.91
C THR A 38 22.04 8.22 -1.88
N ALA A 39 22.41 7.67 -3.04
CA ALA A 39 21.44 7.08 -3.97
C ALA A 39 20.64 5.92 -3.32
N THR A 40 21.31 5.08 -2.51
CA THR A 40 20.67 3.99 -1.76
C THR A 40 19.71 4.52 -0.69
N MET A 41 20.13 5.56 0.04
CA MET A 41 19.29 6.23 1.02
C MET A 41 18.01 6.77 0.37
N TYR A 42 18.12 7.50 -0.75
CA TYR A 42 16.96 8.03 -1.46
C TYR A 42 16.02 6.92 -1.97
N GLY A 43 16.58 5.81 -2.51
CA GLY A 43 15.78 4.66 -2.94
C GLY A 43 14.99 4.02 -1.81
N CYS A 44 15.61 3.84 -0.64
CA CYS A 44 14.96 3.31 0.56
C CYS A 44 13.90 4.25 1.13
N VAL A 45 14.20 5.55 1.24
CA VAL A 45 13.27 6.55 1.78
C VAL A 45 12.03 6.65 0.89
N LEU A 46 12.21 6.77 -0.42
CA LEU A 46 11.08 6.89 -1.34
C LEU A 46 10.19 5.64 -1.32
N ALA A 47 10.80 4.45 -1.24
CA ALA A 47 10.05 3.21 -1.21
C ALA A 47 9.31 2.97 0.11
N ASN A 48 9.98 3.15 1.24
CA ASN A 48 9.45 2.73 2.54
C ASN A 48 8.76 3.85 3.31
N ALA A 49 9.16 5.11 3.13
CA ALA A 49 8.55 6.24 3.82
C ALA A 49 7.39 6.88 3.03
N ILE A 50 7.41 6.78 1.70
CA ILE A 50 6.40 7.44 0.85
C ILE A 50 5.53 6.40 0.15
N ALA A 51 6.10 5.59 -0.75
CA ALA A 51 5.31 4.71 -1.61
C ALA A 51 4.64 3.56 -0.84
N GLY A 52 5.31 2.99 0.16
CA GLY A 52 4.77 1.92 1.02
C GLY A 52 3.49 2.34 1.73
N PRO A 53 3.52 3.40 2.58
CA PRO A 53 2.34 3.86 3.31
C PRO A 53 1.18 4.29 2.39
N ILE A 54 1.49 4.87 1.22
CA ILE A 54 0.47 5.21 0.22
C ILE A 54 -0.19 3.93 -0.31
N GLY A 55 0.61 2.91 -0.64
CA GLY A 55 0.11 1.60 -1.08
C GLY A 55 -0.80 0.95 -0.04
N ASP A 56 -0.38 0.91 1.22
CA ASP A 56 -1.17 0.35 2.32
C ASP A 56 -2.48 1.11 2.53
N LYS A 57 -2.45 2.45 2.42
CA LYS A 57 -3.66 3.26 2.56
C LYS A 57 -4.64 3.04 1.41
N LEU A 58 -4.15 2.88 0.18
CA LEU A 58 -4.99 2.55 -0.97
C LEU A 58 -5.59 1.14 -0.83
N ALA A 59 -4.80 0.16 -0.39
CA ALA A 59 -5.28 -1.20 -0.16
C ALA A 59 -6.40 -1.22 0.90
N LEU A 60 -6.25 -0.46 1.99
CA LEU A 60 -7.27 -0.33 3.02
C LEU A 60 -8.57 0.28 2.46
N ARG A 61 -8.47 1.38 1.71
CA ARG A 61 -9.65 1.99 1.05
C ARG A 61 -10.31 1.06 0.04
N SER A 62 -9.51 0.30 -0.70
CA SER A 62 -10.01 -0.69 -1.65
C SER A 62 -10.77 -1.80 -0.94
N GLY A 63 -10.29 -2.27 0.22
CA GLY A 63 -11.01 -3.25 1.05
C GLY A 63 -12.36 -2.72 1.54
N GLU A 64 -12.41 -1.47 2.00
CA GLU A 64 -13.67 -0.81 2.39
C GLU A 64 -14.66 -0.74 1.22
N GLU A 65 -14.18 -0.41 0.02
CA GLU A 65 -14.99 -0.32 -1.19
C GLU A 65 -15.52 -1.68 -1.65
N ILE A 66 -14.71 -2.74 -1.54
CA ILE A 66 -15.12 -4.11 -1.85
C ILE A 66 -16.30 -4.52 -0.96
N VAL A 67 -16.20 -4.32 0.35
CA VAL A 67 -17.27 -4.66 1.31
C VAL A 67 -18.55 -3.90 1.00
N ALA A 68 -18.46 -2.61 0.67
CA ALA A 68 -19.62 -1.82 0.27
C ALA A 68 -20.29 -2.35 -1.01
N LYS A 69 -19.50 -2.75 -2.01
CA LYS A 69 -19.99 -3.35 -3.25
C LYS A 69 -20.61 -4.73 -3.03
N GLU A 70 -20.02 -5.56 -2.17
CA GLU A 70 -20.58 -6.86 -1.78
C GLU A 70 -21.95 -6.70 -1.11
N MET A 71 -22.10 -5.73 -0.20
CA MET A 71 -23.38 -5.41 0.43
C MET A 71 -24.44 -5.02 -0.61
N MET A 72 -24.09 -4.14 -1.56
CA MET A 72 -25.00 -3.75 -2.64
C MET A 72 -25.40 -4.95 -3.51
N LEU A 73 -24.44 -5.81 -3.86
CA LEU A 73 -24.70 -7.00 -4.66
C LEU A 73 -25.66 -7.96 -3.96
N GLN A 74 -25.45 -8.21 -2.67
CA GLN A 74 -26.36 -9.05 -1.86
C GLN A 74 -27.75 -8.44 -1.74
N GLY A 75 -27.86 -7.11 -1.62
CA GLY A 75 -29.14 -6.39 -1.63
C GLY A 75 -29.90 -6.61 -2.95
N ILE A 76 -29.23 -6.45 -4.09
CA ILE A 76 -29.82 -6.67 -5.42
C ILE A 76 -30.27 -8.12 -5.59
N LEU A 77 -29.44 -9.09 -5.19
CA LEU A 77 -29.78 -10.51 -5.26
C LEU A 77 -30.99 -10.86 -4.40
N SER A 78 -31.08 -10.30 -3.19
CA SER A 78 -32.22 -10.52 -2.29
C SER A 78 -33.52 -9.92 -2.85
N ILE A 79 -33.45 -8.75 -3.47
CA ILE A 79 -34.59 -8.13 -4.16
C ILE A 79 -35.02 -8.99 -5.35
N HIS A 80 -34.07 -9.49 -6.14
CA HIS A 80 -34.37 -10.34 -7.29
C HIS A 80 -35.00 -11.69 -6.88
N ALA A 81 -34.54 -12.28 -5.78
CA ALA A 81 -35.11 -13.50 -5.22
C ALA A 81 -36.52 -13.30 -4.61
N GLY A 82 -36.97 -12.05 -4.46
CA GLY A 82 -38.26 -11.73 -3.84
C GLY A 82 -38.29 -11.94 -2.32
N ASP A 83 -37.13 -11.84 -1.65
CA ASP A 83 -37.07 -11.95 -0.19
C ASP A 83 -37.87 -10.83 0.49
N ASN A 84 -38.46 -11.15 1.66
CA ASN A 84 -39.15 -10.16 2.47
C ASN A 84 -38.20 -8.98 2.78
N PRO A 85 -38.61 -7.71 2.54
CA PRO A 85 -37.78 -6.53 2.79
C PRO A 85 -37.12 -6.50 4.16
N ARG A 86 -37.80 -7.04 5.19
CA ARG A 86 -37.28 -7.13 6.55
C ARG A 86 -36.11 -8.11 6.67
N ALA A 87 -36.20 -9.26 6.01
CA ALA A 87 -35.11 -10.24 5.97
C ALA A 87 -33.91 -9.73 5.15
N THR A 88 -34.19 -9.01 4.05
CA THR A 88 -33.15 -8.36 3.23
C THR A 88 -32.42 -7.27 4.01
N GLN A 89 -33.12 -6.51 4.85
CA GLN A 89 -32.51 -5.54 5.77
C GLN A 89 -31.62 -6.22 6.82
N ASP A 90 -32.06 -7.32 7.43
CA ASP A 90 -31.26 -8.06 8.40
C ASP A 90 -29.97 -8.64 7.80
N LYS A 91 -30.03 -9.12 6.54
CA LYS A 91 -28.86 -9.57 5.77
C LYS A 91 -27.89 -8.42 5.52
N MET A 92 -28.37 -7.25 5.10
CA MET A 92 -27.51 -6.07 4.88
C MET A 92 -26.90 -5.54 6.20
N LEU A 93 -27.66 -5.54 7.30
CA LEU A 93 -27.16 -5.16 8.61
C LEU A 93 -26.00 -6.07 9.06
N ALA A 94 -25.89 -7.30 8.55
CA ALA A 94 -24.76 -8.17 8.85
C ALA A 94 -23.42 -7.67 8.31
N PHE A 95 -23.42 -6.90 7.23
CA PHE A 95 -22.21 -6.32 6.60
C PHE A 95 -21.70 -5.05 7.30
N VAL A 96 -22.51 -4.47 8.19
CA VAL A 96 -22.19 -3.21 8.86
C VAL A 96 -21.55 -3.46 10.24
N PRO A 97 -20.59 -2.64 10.70
CA PRO A 97 -20.04 -2.74 12.06
C PRO A 97 -21.11 -2.68 13.16
N GLN A 98 -20.88 -3.42 14.26
CA GLN A 98 -21.82 -3.56 15.38
C GLN A 98 -22.32 -2.22 15.94
N THR A 99 -21.45 -1.21 16.02
CA THR A 99 -21.79 0.13 16.51
C THR A 99 -22.92 0.79 15.71
N ILE A 100 -22.85 0.68 14.37
CA ILE A 100 -23.86 1.24 13.48
C ILE A 100 -25.12 0.35 13.49
N ARG A 101 -24.96 -0.98 13.61
CA ARG A 101 -26.09 -1.91 13.78
C ARG A 101 -26.91 -1.59 15.03
N THR A 102 -26.26 -1.30 16.16
CA THR A 102 -26.95 -0.95 17.41
C THR A 102 -27.72 0.36 17.31
N GLN A 103 -27.21 1.35 16.54
CA GLN A 103 -27.94 2.59 16.29
C GLN A 103 -29.19 2.38 15.44
N HIS A 104 -29.11 1.59 14.37
CA HIS A 104 -30.28 1.29 13.54
C HIS A 104 -31.33 0.44 14.27
N ARG A 105 -30.91 -0.45 15.17
CA ARG A 105 -31.85 -1.23 16.02
C ARG A 105 -32.49 -0.42 17.13
N ALA A 106 -31.84 0.64 17.62
CA ALA A 106 -32.40 1.52 18.64
C ALA A 106 -33.39 2.55 18.05
N ALA A 107 -33.33 2.80 16.74
CA ALA A 107 -34.17 3.77 16.03
C ALA A 107 -35.36 3.14 15.29
N ALA A 108 -35.48 1.81 15.26
CA ALA A 108 -36.52 1.03 14.59
C ALA A 108 -37.45 0.35 15.60
#